data_AF-A0A452ZRK1-F1
#
_entry.id   AF-A0A452ZRK1-F1
#
_cell.length_a   1.000
_cell.length_b   1.000
_cell.length_c   1.000
_cell.angle_alpha   90.00
_cell.angle_beta   90.00
_cell.angle_gamma   90.00
#
_symmetry.space_group_name_H-M   'P 1'
#
loop_
_entity.id
_entity.type
_entity.pdbx_description
1 polymer ?
#
loop_
_entity_poly.entity_id
_entity_poly.type
_entity_poly.pdbx_seq_one_letter_code
_entity_poly.pdbx_strand_id
1 'polypeptide(L)'
;GLPCTVMACGDVIYRSTLPHNDGLTITAPGVALALAAASYLWATPGVAPGFFDMFVLAFAERLFRPTFRKDDFVPGKKLGEGAFGVVYKASLADPKAAEKQGDVVVKKATEYGAVEIWMNERVRRACASSCADFLYGFRESKTKGKGEEYWLIWRYEGEDTLSALMQSKEFPYN
;
A
#
# COMPACT_ATOMS: atom_id res chain seq x y z
N GLY A 1 -33.11 -4.06 57.34
CA GLY A 1 -32.10 -3.95 56.27
C GLY A 1 -31.35 -2.65 56.45
N LEU A 2 -30.03 -2.66 56.34
CA LEU A 2 -29.20 -1.45 56.43
C LEU A 2 -29.49 -0.51 55.24
N PRO A 3 -29.39 0.82 55.39
CA PRO A 3 -29.69 1.77 54.31
C PRO A 3 -28.66 1.66 53.18
N CYS A 4 -29.11 1.87 51.93
CA CYS A 4 -28.29 1.79 50.71
C CYS A 4 -27.14 2.83 50.63
N THR A 5 -27.00 3.70 51.64
CA THR A 5 -25.84 4.58 51.81
C THR A 5 -24.60 3.85 52.34
N VAL A 6 -24.78 2.64 52.90
CA VAL A 6 -23.70 1.81 53.50
C VAL A 6 -23.35 0.60 52.63
N MET A 7 -24.18 0.29 51.63
CA MET A 7 -23.93 -0.75 50.63
C MET A 7 -23.72 -0.08 49.29
N ALA A 8 -22.74 -0.53 48.49
CA ALA A 8 -22.47 -0.03 47.13
C ALA A 8 -23.60 -0.43 46.14
N CYS A 9 -24.84 -0.07 46.43
CA CYS A 9 -25.99 -0.24 45.54
C CYS A 9 -25.92 0.79 44.42
N GLY A 10 -26.28 0.36 43.21
CA GLY A 10 -26.43 1.24 42.05
C GLY A 10 -27.49 2.33 42.23
N ASP A 11 -27.61 3.19 41.21
CA ASP A 11 -28.34 4.46 41.23
C ASP A 11 -29.57 4.50 42.13
N VAL A 12 -29.50 5.41 43.11
CA VAL A 12 -30.57 5.69 44.10
C VAL A 12 -31.90 6.04 43.41
N ILE A 13 -31.84 6.59 42.19
CA ILE A 13 -33.00 6.99 41.39
C ILE A 13 -33.83 5.78 40.94
N TYR A 14 -33.21 4.63 40.65
CA TYR A 14 -33.90 3.45 40.12
C TYR A 14 -34.04 2.29 41.12
N ARG A 15 -33.59 2.46 42.38
CA ARG A 15 -33.58 1.39 43.40
C ARG A 15 -33.01 0.08 42.86
N SER A 16 -31.95 0.16 42.07
CA SER A 16 -31.27 -1.00 41.52
C SER A 16 -30.57 -1.74 42.66
N THR A 17 -30.98 -2.99 42.90
CA THR A 17 -30.33 -3.92 43.84
C THR A 17 -29.01 -4.46 43.31
N LEU A 18 -28.66 -4.12 42.06
CA LEU A 18 -27.37 -4.47 41.49
C LEU A 18 -26.26 -3.58 42.08
N PRO A 19 -25.11 -4.18 42.44
CA PRO A 19 -23.96 -3.42 42.92
C PRO A 19 -23.48 -2.45 41.85
N HIS A 20 -23.00 -1.28 42.28
CA HIS A 20 -22.41 -0.29 41.40
C HIS A 20 -21.16 -0.89 40.73
N ASN A 21 -21.10 -0.86 39.39
CA ASN A 21 -19.96 -1.41 38.66
C ASN A 21 -18.88 -0.32 38.51
N ASP A 22 -18.05 -0.15 39.54
CA ASP A 22 -17.06 0.92 39.66
C ASP A 22 -15.78 0.73 38.81
N GLY A 23 -15.71 -0.25 37.91
CA GLY A 23 -14.55 -0.40 37.06
C GLY A 23 -14.57 -1.57 36.10
N LEU A 24 -13.54 -1.61 35.24
CA LEU A 24 -13.28 -2.75 34.38
C LEU A 24 -12.80 -3.93 35.23
N THR A 25 -13.71 -4.83 35.62
CA THR A 25 -13.33 -6.07 36.31
C THR A 25 -12.63 -7.00 35.32
N ILE A 26 -11.31 -7.09 35.40
CA ILE A 26 -10.50 -8.00 34.58
C ILE A 26 -10.80 -9.43 35.03
N THR A 27 -11.70 -10.10 34.31
CA THR A 27 -12.03 -11.51 34.55
C THR A 27 -11.16 -12.41 33.68
N ALA A 28 -10.70 -13.54 34.22
CA ALA A 28 -9.96 -14.55 33.45
C ALA A 28 -10.63 -14.94 32.11
N PRO A 29 -11.95 -15.21 32.05
CA PRO A 29 -12.62 -15.46 30.78
C PRO A 29 -12.63 -14.24 29.84
N GLY A 30 -12.74 -13.02 30.38
CA GLY A 30 -12.65 -11.79 29.59
C GLY A 30 -11.27 -11.60 28.95
N VAL A 31 -10.20 -11.90 29.69
CA VAL A 31 -8.83 -11.86 29.15
C VAL A 31 -8.64 -12.91 28.05
N ALA A 32 -9.14 -14.13 28.25
CA ALA A 32 -9.05 -15.19 27.24
C ALA A 32 -9.78 -14.80 25.94
N LEU A 33 -10.98 -14.22 26.05
CA LEU A 33 -11.72 -13.72 24.89
C LEU A 33 -11.00 -12.56 24.21
N ALA A 34 -10.43 -11.63 24.96
CA ALA A 34 -9.67 -10.52 24.40
C ALA A 34 -8.42 -11.00 23.65
N LEU A 35 -7.69 -11.98 24.20
CA LEU A 35 -6.53 -12.58 23.54
C LEU A 35 -6.92 -13.36 22.28
N ALA A 36 -8.05 -14.07 22.30
CA ALA A 36 -8.57 -14.76 21.12
C ALA A 36 -9.02 -13.78 20.02
N ALA A 37 -9.64 -12.66 20.39
CA ALA A 37 -10.01 -11.62 19.44
C ALA A 37 -8.78 -10.92 18.86
N ALA A 38 -7.77 -10.63 19.70
CA ALA A 38 -6.51 -10.06 19.25
C ALA A 38 -5.75 -11.02 18.33
N SER A 39 -5.68 -12.31 18.66
CA SER A 39 -5.02 -13.29 17.79
C SER A 39 -5.75 -13.43 16.44
N TYR A 40 -7.08 -13.39 16.43
CA TYR A 40 -7.86 -13.41 15.18
C TYR A 40 -7.62 -12.16 14.31
N LEU A 41 -7.55 -10.97 14.91
CA LEU A 41 -7.29 -9.72 14.19
C LEU A 41 -5.90 -9.66 13.53
N TRP A 42 -4.91 -10.32 14.13
CA TRP A 42 -3.53 -10.39 13.64
C TRP A 42 -3.21 -11.65 12.83
N ALA A 43 -4.05 -12.69 12.87
CA ALA A 43 -3.87 -13.91 12.09
C ALA A 43 -4.02 -13.63 10.59
N THR A 44 -3.11 -14.15 9.77
CA THR A 44 -3.11 -13.93 8.32
C THR A 44 -4.35 -14.53 7.66
N PRO A 45 -5.10 -13.78 6.81
CA PRO A 45 -4.84 -12.41 6.35
C PRO A 45 -5.32 -11.37 7.38
N GLY A 46 -4.37 -10.78 8.11
CA GLY A 46 -4.67 -9.96 9.30
C GLY A 46 -5.37 -8.65 8.95
N VAL A 47 -6.57 -8.47 9.50
CA VAL A 47 -7.35 -7.24 9.37
C VAL A 47 -6.65 -6.06 10.05
N ALA A 48 -5.99 -6.31 11.19
CA ALA A 48 -5.28 -5.26 11.93
C ALA A 48 -4.07 -4.71 11.16
N PRO A 49 -3.14 -5.54 10.64
CA PRO A 49 -2.08 -5.07 9.74
C PRO A 49 -2.61 -4.26 8.55
N GLY A 50 -3.68 -4.72 7.89
CA GLY A 50 -4.30 -4.00 6.77
C GLY A 50 -4.91 -2.65 7.17
N PHE A 51 -5.50 -2.57 8.36
CA PHE A 51 -6.06 -1.34 8.91
C PHE A 51 -4.96 -0.30 9.17
N PHE A 52 -3.89 -0.68 9.89
CA PHE A 52 -2.78 0.25 10.16
C PHE A 52 -2.04 0.67 8.89
N ASP A 53 -1.90 -0.25 7.93
CA ASP A 53 -1.33 0.07 6.62
C ASP A 53 -2.16 1.12 5.87
N MET A 54 -3.48 0.95 5.81
CA MET A 54 -4.35 1.84 5.05
C MET A 54 -4.48 3.24 5.66
N PHE A 55 -4.52 3.35 6.99
CA PHE A 55 -4.82 4.62 7.66
C PHE A 55 -3.61 5.38 8.17
N VAL A 56 -2.52 4.70 8.54
CA VAL A 56 -1.34 5.35 9.15
C VAL A 56 -0.16 5.33 8.18
N LEU A 57 0.25 4.13 7.74
CA LEU A 57 1.44 3.99 6.88
C LEU A 57 1.22 4.66 5.52
N ALA A 58 0.06 4.49 4.90
CA ALA A 58 -0.26 5.14 3.63
C ALA A 58 -0.13 6.68 3.70
N PHE A 59 -0.60 7.29 4.79
CA PHE A 59 -0.55 8.75 4.94
C PHE A 59 0.88 9.23 5.22
N ALA A 60 1.59 8.54 6.11
CA ALA A 60 2.99 8.87 6.43
C ALA A 60 3.87 8.76 5.19
N GLU A 61 3.76 7.68 4.43
CA GLU A 61 4.52 7.52 3.18
C GLU A 61 4.19 8.60 2.15
N ARG A 62 2.91 8.97 2.01
CA ARG A 62 2.51 10.03 1.07
C ARG A 62 3.21 11.36 1.37
N LEU A 63 3.52 11.63 2.65
CA LEU A 63 4.21 12.85 3.06
C LEU A 63 5.70 12.86 2.71
N PHE A 64 6.36 11.70 2.73
CA PHE A 64 7.81 11.58 2.49
C PHE A 64 8.18 11.20 1.06
N ARG A 65 7.20 10.92 0.19
CA ARG A 65 7.47 10.41 -1.15
C ARG A 65 7.92 11.48 -2.14
N PRO A 66 8.92 11.17 -2.99
CA PRO A 66 9.24 12.03 -4.12
C PRO A 66 8.06 12.06 -5.10
N THR A 67 7.70 13.27 -5.52
CA THR A 67 6.68 13.49 -6.55
C THR A 67 7.40 13.72 -7.86
N PHE A 68 7.01 12.99 -8.91
CA PHE A 68 7.56 13.18 -10.24
C PHE A 68 6.54 13.81 -11.17
N ARG A 69 7.06 14.52 -12.16
CA ARG A 69 6.31 15.07 -13.30
C ARG A 69 6.81 14.46 -14.59
N LYS A 70 6.03 14.64 -15.64
CA LYS A 70 6.36 14.14 -16.98
C LYS A 70 7.68 14.71 -17.51
N ASP A 71 7.98 15.96 -17.21
CA ASP A 71 9.18 16.66 -17.70
C ASP A 71 10.48 16.12 -17.08
N ASP A 72 10.39 15.37 -15.98
CA ASP A 72 11.53 14.78 -15.29
C ASP A 72 12.05 13.53 -16.01
N PHE A 73 11.34 13.04 -17.03
CA PHE A 73 11.67 11.79 -17.72
C PHE A 73 12.01 12.02 -19.19
N VAL A 74 13.15 11.46 -19.60
CA VAL A 74 13.54 11.35 -21.01
C VAL A 74 13.25 9.93 -21.47
N PRO A 75 12.11 9.69 -22.16
CA PRO A 75 11.78 8.36 -22.66
C PRO A 75 12.77 7.95 -23.76
N GLY A 76 13.39 6.79 -23.58
CA GLY A 76 14.31 6.17 -24.53
C GLY A 76 13.65 5.02 -25.28
N LYS A 77 14.30 3.85 -25.26
CA LYS A 77 13.89 2.66 -26.02
C LYS A 77 12.52 2.14 -25.55
N LYS A 78 11.64 1.82 -26.50
CA LYS A 78 10.39 1.09 -26.23
C LYS A 78 10.73 -0.35 -25.83
N LEU A 79 10.31 -0.75 -24.62
CA LEU A 79 10.53 -2.10 -24.10
C LEU A 79 9.41 -3.06 -24.50
N GLY A 80 8.17 -2.56 -24.55
CA GLY A 80 7.02 -3.38 -24.91
C GLY A 80 5.75 -2.58 -25.10
N GLU A 81 4.77 -3.21 -25.72
CA GLU A 81 3.42 -2.69 -25.89
C GLU A 81 2.43 -3.76 -25.42
N GLY A 82 1.52 -3.35 -24.54
CA GLY A 82 0.39 -4.17 -24.11
C GLY A 82 -0.92 -3.54 -24.53
N ALA A 83 -2.02 -4.25 -24.29
CA ALA A 83 -3.37 -3.79 -24.64
C ALA A 83 -3.76 -2.45 -23.98
N PHE A 84 -3.17 -2.15 -22.82
CA PHE A 84 -3.54 -1.00 -21.99
C PHE A 84 -2.47 0.08 -21.89
N GLY A 85 -1.42 0.00 -22.71
CA GLY A 85 -0.37 1.00 -22.72
C GLY A 85 0.96 0.54 -23.27
N VAL A 86 1.87 1.50 -23.40
CA VAL A 86 3.21 1.30 -23.96
C VAL A 86 4.25 1.56 -22.90
N VAL A 87 5.26 0.69 -22.82
CA VAL A 87 6.32 0.73 -21.82
C VAL A 87 7.62 1.16 -22.48
N TYR A 88 8.28 2.15 -21.88
CA TYR A 88 9.55 2.72 -22.32
C TYR A 88 10.58 2.59 -21.21
N LYS A 89 11.82 2.31 -21.58
CA LYS A 89 12.97 2.60 -20.73
C LYS A 89 13.16 4.11 -20.74
N ALA A 90 13.32 4.74 -19.59
CA ALA A 90 13.53 6.17 -19.47
C ALA A 90 14.67 6.45 -18.48
N SER A 91 15.34 7.58 -18.68
CA SER A 91 16.32 8.09 -17.73
C SER A 91 15.78 9.40 -17.15
N LEU A 92 16.15 9.70 -15.91
CA LEU A 92 15.77 10.97 -15.28
C LEU A 92 16.54 12.13 -15.90
N ALA A 93 15.84 13.24 -16.15
CA ALA A 93 16.43 14.47 -16.68
C ALA A 93 17.38 15.12 -15.67
N ASP A 94 17.06 15.02 -14.37
CA ASP A 94 17.89 15.54 -13.29
C ASP A 94 19.08 14.61 -13.01
N PRO A 95 20.33 15.07 -13.19
CA PRO A 95 21.51 14.21 -13.04
C PRO A 95 21.68 13.68 -11.61
N LYS A 96 21.30 14.47 -10.60
CA LYS A 96 21.34 14.06 -9.18
C LYS A 96 20.28 13.00 -8.84
N ALA A 97 19.14 13.03 -9.52
CA ALA A 97 18.07 12.07 -9.33
C ALA A 97 18.39 10.77 -10.09
N ALA A 98 18.96 10.89 -11.30
CA ALA A 98 19.47 9.78 -12.09
C ALA A 98 20.54 8.97 -11.35
N GLU A 99 21.48 9.64 -10.67
CA GLU A 99 22.51 8.94 -9.88
C GLU A 99 21.93 8.15 -8.70
N LYS A 100 20.87 8.65 -8.06
CA LYS A 100 20.24 8.01 -6.90
C LYS A 100 19.28 6.89 -7.26
N GLN A 101 18.51 7.05 -8.34
CA GLN A 101 17.43 6.13 -8.69
C GLN A 101 17.81 5.17 -9.82
N GLY A 102 18.81 5.53 -10.62
CA GLY A 102 19.21 4.79 -11.81
C GLY A 102 18.23 4.98 -12.97
N ASP A 103 18.29 4.05 -13.93
CA ASP A 103 17.31 3.98 -15.00
C ASP A 103 15.94 3.58 -14.46
N VAL A 104 14.89 4.05 -15.13
CA VAL A 104 13.50 3.79 -14.76
C VAL A 104 12.71 3.24 -15.94
N VAL A 105 11.64 2.54 -15.63
CA VAL A 105 10.67 2.05 -16.60
C VAL A 105 9.41 2.89 -16.49
N VAL A 106 8.98 3.47 -17.60
CA VAL A 106 7.82 4.35 -17.67
C VAL A 106 6.77 3.73 -18.58
N LYS A 107 5.58 3.49 -18.03
CA LYS A 107 4.40 3.06 -18.79
C LYS A 107 3.45 4.23 -19.00
N LYS A 108 3.07 4.44 -20.26
CA LYS A 108 2.00 5.35 -20.64
C LYS A 108 0.73 4.52 -20.82
N ALA A 109 -0.23 4.70 -19.92
CA ALA A 109 -1.51 4.01 -19.92
C ALA A 109 -2.66 4.97 -20.24
N THR A 110 -3.70 4.47 -20.90
CA THR A 110 -4.87 5.26 -21.32
C THR A 110 -6.06 5.05 -20.37
N GLU A 111 -6.65 3.86 -20.34
CA GLU A 111 -7.96 3.64 -19.69
C GLU A 111 -7.87 3.05 -18.28
N TYR A 112 -6.90 2.16 -18.03
CA TYR A 112 -6.80 1.41 -16.75
C TYR A 112 -5.69 1.90 -15.83
N GLY A 113 -5.09 3.05 -16.14
CA GLY A 113 -3.92 3.56 -15.40
C GLY A 113 -4.21 3.85 -13.93
N ALA A 114 -5.38 4.42 -13.60
CA ALA A 114 -5.73 4.72 -12.22
C ALA A 114 -5.81 3.46 -11.33
N VAL A 115 -6.42 2.39 -11.86
CA VAL A 115 -6.55 1.10 -11.15
C VAL A 115 -5.18 0.46 -10.98
N GLU A 116 -4.34 0.52 -12.00
CA GLU A 116 -2.99 -0.05 -11.96
C GLU A 116 -2.08 0.70 -10.97
N ILE A 117 -2.16 2.04 -10.91
CA ILE A 117 -1.45 2.84 -9.90
C ILE A 117 -1.91 2.43 -8.50
N TRP A 118 -3.22 2.36 -8.27
CA TRP A 118 -3.76 1.99 -6.97
C TRP A 118 -3.35 0.57 -6.54
N MET A 119 -3.34 -0.37 -7.47
CA MET A 119 -2.92 -1.75 -7.20
C MET A 119 -1.43 -1.81 -6.87
N ASN A 120 -0.57 -1.18 -7.66
CA ASN A 120 0.87 -1.16 -7.41
C ASN A 120 1.22 -0.50 -6.07
N GLU A 121 0.54 0.59 -5.71
CA GLU A 121 0.65 1.23 -4.38
C GLU A 121 0.38 0.28 -3.21
N ARG A 122 -0.56 -0.66 -3.39
CA ARG A 122 -0.87 -1.66 -2.37
C ARG A 122 0.11 -2.81 -2.38
N VAL A 123 0.45 -3.32 -3.56
CA VAL A 123 1.41 -4.44 -3.70
C VAL A 123 2.76 -4.06 -3.12
N ARG A 124 3.22 -2.82 -3.36
CA ARG A 124 4.48 -2.31 -2.80
C ARG A 124 4.51 -2.34 -1.26
N ARG A 125 3.39 -2.03 -0.61
CA ARG A 125 3.29 -2.02 0.86
C ARG A 125 3.11 -3.42 1.45
N ALA A 126 2.38 -4.29 0.75
CA ALA A 126 2.16 -5.66 1.19
C ALA A 126 3.39 -6.55 0.95
N CYS A 127 4.02 -6.44 -0.22
CA CYS A 127 5.05 -7.35 -0.72
C CYS A 127 6.09 -6.62 -1.59
N ALA A 128 6.92 -5.78 -0.99
CA ALA A 128 7.93 -4.98 -1.71
C ALA A 128 8.96 -5.80 -2.51
N SER A 129 9.25 -7.04 -2.09
CA SER A 129 10.29 -7.89 -2.71
C SER A 129 9.79 -8.82 -3.81
N SER A 130 8.47 -8.91 -4.03
CA SER A 130 7.89 -9.88 -4.98
C SER A 130 7.66 -9.31 -6.37
N CYS A 131 7.62 -7.99 -6.51
CA CYS A 131 7.35 -7.29 -7.76
C CYS A 131 8.44 -6.23 -8.00
N ALA A 132 8.53 -5.74 -9.24
CA ALA A 132 9.40 -4.61 -9.56
C ALA A 132 9.05 -3.40 -8.67
N ASP A 133 10.08 -2.69 -8.20
CA ASP A 133 9.92 -1.58 -7.26
C ASP A 133 9.14 -0.42 -7.91
N PHE A 134 7.89 -0.23 -7.47
CA PHE A 134 7.03 0.84 -7.95
C PHE A 134 7.39 2.16 -7.28
N LEU A 135 7.79 3.15 -8.08
CA LEU A 135 8.25 4.44 -7.59
C LEU A 135 7.07 5.40 -7.41
N TYR A 136 6.35 5.65 -8.50
CA TYR A 136 5.27 6.64 -8.50
C TYR A 136 4.34 6.45 -9.69
N GLY A 137 3.12 6.99 -9.58
CA GLY A 137 2.20 7.08 -10.70
C GLY A 137 1.32 8.31 -10.59
N PHE A 138 1.13 8.99 -11.71
CA PHE A 138 0.32 10.21 -11.76
C PHE A 138 -0.52 10.26 -13.02
N ARG A 139 -1.63 11.01 -12.91
CA ARG A 139 -2.45 11.38 -14.06
C ARG A 139 -1.90 12.65 -14.66
N GLU A 140 -1.56 12.61 -15.93
CA GLU A 140 -1.16 13.79 -16.68
C GLU A 140 -2.42 14.58 -17.06
N SER A 141 -2.53 15.78 -16.50
CA SER A 141 -3.58 16.74 -16.85
C SER A 141 -3.27 17.36 -18.21
N LYS A 142 -3.84 16.83 -19.29
CA LYS A 142 -3.66 17.47 -20.62
C LYS A 142 -4.63 18.62 -20.86
N THR A 143 -4.06 19.71 -21.33
CA THR A 143 -4.71 20.83 -22.03
C THR A 143 -5.70 20.31 -23.09
N LYS A 144 -6.89 20.92 -23.13
CA LYS A 144 -8.08 20.62 -23.96
C LYS A 144 -7.83 19.68 -25.17
N GLY A 145 -8.43 18.48 -25.13
CA GLY A 145 -8.71 17.68 -26.34
C GLY A 145 -7.98 16.34 -26.51
N LYS A 146 -7.11 15.94 -25.58
CA LYS A 146 -6.55 14.57 -25.53
C LYS A 146 -7.05 13.88 -24.27
N GLY A 147 -7.46 12.61 -24.39
CA GLY A 147 -8.01 11.80 -23.28
C GLY A 147 -7.04 11.67 -22.10
N GLU A 148 -7.53 11.12 -20.98
CA GLU A 148 -6.73 10.92 -19.78
C GLU A 148 -5.49 10.05 -20.09
N GLU A 149 -4.31 10.54 -19.73
CA GLU A 149 -3.06 9.78 -19.86
C GLU A 149 -2.48 9.57 -18.46
N TYR A 150 -2.18 8.32 -18.15
CA TYR A 150 -1.59 7.92 -16.89
C TYR A 150 -0.16 7.51 -17.11
N TRP A 151 0.71 7.96 -16.21
CA TRP A 151 2.12 7.63 -16.22
C TRP A 151 2.42 6.82 -14.96
N LEU A 152 3.00 5.64 -15.16
CA LEU A 152 3.42 4.75 -14.09
C LEU A 152 4.92 4.53 -14.20
N ILE A 153 5.63 4.59 -13.07
CA ILE A 153 7.08 4.56 -13.01
C ILE A 153 7.53 3.44 -12.06
N TRP A 154 8.41 2.58 -12.56
CA TRP A 154 9.10 1.54 -11.79
C TRP A 154 10.61 1.70 -11.91
N ARG A 155 11.34 1.13 -10.95
CA ARG A 155 12.79 0.93 -11.08
C ARG A 155 13.07 -0.06 -12.19
N TYR A 156 14.15 0.20 -12.94
CA TYR A 156 14.63 -0.74 -13.94
C TYR A 156 15.50 -1.83 -13.29
N GLU A 157 15.04 -3.08 -13.39
CA GLU A 157 15.73 -4.26 -12.80
C GLU A 157 16.66 -4.98 -13.81
N GLY A 158 16.39 -4.87 -15.12
CA GLY A 158 17.18 -5.54 -16.16
C GLY A 158 16.51 -5.59 -17.53
N GLU A 159 17.25 -6.05 -18.56
CA GLU A 159 16.72 -6.28 -19.91
C GLU A 159 16.14 -7.68 -20.11
N ASP A 160 16.69 -8.67 -19.39
CA ASP A 160 16.34 -10.06 -19.61
C ASP A 160 15.03 -10.42 -18.92
N THR A 161 14.14 -11.02 -19.71
CA THR A 161 12.90 -11.60 -19.20
C THR A 161 13.10 -13.08 -18.97
N LEU A 162 12.40 -13.66 -17.98
CA LEU A 162 12.41 -15.10 -17.76
C LEU A 162 12.04 -15.87 -19.04
N SER A 163 11.11 -15.35 -19.85
CA SER A 163 10.76 -15.93 -21.15
C SER A 163 11.92 -15.96 -22.15
N ALA A 164 12.75 -14.90 -22.18
CA ALA A 164 13.94 -14.87 -23.04
C ALA A 164 15.00 -15.83 -22.51
N LEU A 165 15.19 -15.87 -21.18
CA LEU A 165 16.14 -16.78 -20.53
C LEU A 165 15.77 -18.25 -20.79
N MET A 166 14.49 -18.62 -20.68
CA MET A 166 14.01 -19.98 -20.95
C MET A 166 14.19 -20.42 -22.41
N GLN A 167 14.28 -19.47 -23.35
CA GLN A 167 14.54 -19.76 -24.78
C GLN A 167 16.03 -19.75 -25.13
N SER A 168 16.88 -19.25 -24.22
CA SER A 168 18.32 -19.24 -24.42
C SER A 168 18.89 -20.66 -24.37
N LYS A 169 19.96 -20.89 -25.14
CA LYS A 169 20.63 -22.21 -25.20
C LYS A 169 21.50 -22.49 -23.96
N GLU A 170 21.80 -21.45 -23.18
CA GLU A 170 22.67 -21.50 -22.01
C GLU A 170 21.90 -21.87 -20.73
N PHE A 171 20.57 -21.79 -20.76
CA PHE A 171 19.72 -22.23 -19.65
C PHE A 171 19.90 -23.74 -19.36
N PRO A 172 20.12 -24.17 -18.10
CA PRO A 172 19.95 -23.43 -16.84
C PRO A 172 21.24 -22.90 -16.19
N TYR A 173 22.37 -22.88 -16.90
CA TYR A 173 23.65 -22.46 -16.32
C TYR A 173 23.90 -20.99 -16.64
N ASN A 174 23.62 -20.13 -15.65
CA ASN A 174 24.05 -18.72 -15.65
C ASN A 174 25.52 -18.60 -15.24
#